data_AF-A0A927UFY2-F1
#
_entry.id   AF-A0A927UFY2-F1
#
_cell.length_a   1.000
_cell.length_b   1.000
_cell.length_c   1.000
_cell.angle_alpha   90.00
_cell.angle_beta   90.00
_cell.angle_gamma   90.00
#
_symmetry.space_group_name_H-M   'P 1'
#
loop_
_entity.id
_entity.type
_entity.pdbx_description
1 polymer ?
#
loop_
_entity_poly.entity_id
_entity_poly.type
_entity_poly.pdbx_seq_one_letter_code
_entity_poly.pdbx_strand_id
1 'polypeptide(L)'
;ISPEEIPDLEINVDVLSDPEPIDSPEYLDVKKYGVIVSGGHKRGLLLPDLDGVTSVAQQISIARQKGGISENEPISLQRFEVIRHM
;
A
#
# COMPACT_ATOMS: atom_id res chain seq x y z
N ILE A 1 19.94 -16.04 -8.62
CA ILE A 1 20.72 -15.99 -7.37
C ILE A 1 21.63 -17.20 -7.34
N SER A 2 22.88 -16.99 -7.71
CA SER A 2 23.98 -17.94 -7.61
C SER A 2 24.67 -17.76 -6.25
N PRO A 3 25.36 -18.79 -5.72
CA PRO A 3 26.01 -18.70 -4.41
C PRO A 3 27.03 -17.56 -4.29
N GLU A 4 27.61 -17.15 -5.41
CA GLU A 4 28.58 -16.07 -5.55
C GLU A 4 27.96 -14.66 -5.51
N GLU A 5 26.65 -14.53 -5.78
CA GLU A 5 25.92 -13.25 -5.68
C GLU A 5 25.40 -12.98 -4.26
N ILE A 6 25.39 -13.98 -3.37
CA ILE A 6 24.85 -13.85 -2.00
C ILE A 6 25.52 -12.73 -1.16
N PRO A 7 26.85 -12.51 -1.24
CA PRO A 7 27.50 -11.43 -0.50
C PRO A 7 27.09 -10.02 -0.96
N ASP A 8 26.60 -9.89 -2.20
CA ASP A 8 26.23 -8.62 -2.82
C ASP A 8 24.72 -8.31 -2.70
N LEU A 9 23.96 -9.17 -2.02
CA LEU A 9 22.52 -8.98 -1.81
C LEU A 9 22.26 -8.04 -0.63
N GLU A 10 21.62 -6.91 -0.93
CA GLU A 10 20.97 -6.07 0.09
C GLU A 10 19.54 -6.56 0.33
N ILE A 11 19.28 -7.11 1.51
CA ILE A 11 17.96 -7.64 1.90
C ILE A 11 17.21 -6.56 2.68
N ASN A 12 16.20 -5.98 2.06
CA ASN A 12 15.27 -5.08 2.72
C ASN A 12 14.03 -5.85 3.18
N VAL A 13 13.66 -5.74 4.46
CA VAL A 13 12.48 -6.41 5.03
C VAL A 13 11.48 -5.37 5.52
N ASP A 14 10.30 -5.36 4.92
CA ASP A 14 9.17 -4.53 5.34
C ASP A 14 8.24 -5.33 6.26
N VAL A 15 8.09 -4.88 7.50
CA VAL A 15 7.10 -5.42 8.46
C VAL A 15 5.85 -4.56 8.41
N LEU A 16 4.72 -5.19 8.10
CA LEU A 16 3.42 -4.52 8.00
C LEU A 16 2.64 -4.69 9.30
N SER A 17 2.04 -3.62 9.81
CA SER A 17 1.07 -3.70 10.91
C SER A 17 -0.23 -4.36 10.45
N ASP A 18 -1.07 -4.77 11.40
CA ASP A 18 -2.43 -5.19 11.09
C ASP A 18 -3.21 -4.03 10.43
N PRO A 19 -3.99 -4.29 9.36
CA PRO A 19 -4.79 -3.26 8.71
C PRO A 19 -5.97 -2.80 9.56
N GLU A 20 -6.08 -1.48 9.75
CA GLU A 20 -7.17 -0.84 10.49
C GLU A 20 -8.19 -0.20 9.52
N PRO A 21 -9.51 -0.43 9.68
CA PRO A 21 -10.51 0.24 8.87
C PRO A 21 -10.52 1.75 9.13
N ILE A 22 -10.78 2.53 8.07
CA ILE A 22 -10.93 3.98 8.16
C ILE A 22 -12.21 4.43 7.44
N ASP A 23 -12.89 5.41 8.02
CA ASP A 23 -14.15 5.94 7.49
C ASP A 23 -13.94 7.04 6.44
N SER A 24 -12.73 7.60 6.34
CA SER A 24 -12.40 8.71 5.44
C SER A 24 -10.94 8.66 4.97
N PRO A 25 -10.64 9.11 3.74
CA PRO A 25 -9.27 9.33 3.27
C PRO A 25 -8.44 10.29 4.14
N GLU A 26 -9.07 11.14 4.95
CA GLU A 26 -8.38 12.09 5.84
C GLU A 26 -7.49 11.40 6.90
N TYR A 27 -7.73 10.12 7.19
CA TYR A 27 -6.90 9.31 8.08
C TYR A 27 -5.63 8.74 7.42
N LEU A 28 -5.41 9.04 6.13
CA LEU A 28 -4.23 8.63 5.38
C LEU A 28 -3.22 9.76 5.26
N ASP A 29 -1.96 9.39 5.41
CA ASP A 29 -0.80 10.18 5.04
C ASP A 29 0.02 9.31 4.09
N VAL A 30 0.25 9.80 2.87
CA VAL A 30 0.93 9.05 1.80
C VAL A 30 2.35 8.62 2.18
N LYS A 31 2.99 9.31 3.12
CA LYS A 31 4.34 9.00 3.61
C LYS A 31 4.34 8.00 4.76
N LYS A 32 3.25 7.95 5.54
CA LYS A 32 3.18 7.12 6.76
C LYS A 32 2.42 5.83 6.56
N TYR A 33 1.29 5.88 5.85
CA TYR A 33 0.33 4.80 5.77
C TYR A 33 0.27 4.16 4.39
N GLY A 34 0.34 2.84 4.36
CA GLY A 34 -0.14 2.07 3.24
C GLY A 34 -1.67 2.02 3.25
N VAL A 35 -2.27 1.82 2.08
CA VAL A 35 -3.72 1.75 1.93
C VAL A 35 -4.12 0.43 1.29
N ILE A 36 -5.19 -0.16 1.82
CA ILE A 36 -5.91 -1.27 1.22
C ILE A 36 -7.28 -0.75 0.80
N VAL A 37 -7.63 -1.01 -0.45
CA VAL A 37 -8.93 -0.65 -1.03
C VAL A 37 -9.65 -1.94 -1.38
N SER A 38 -10.88 -2.12 -0.88
CA SER A 38 -11.68 -3.31 -1.16
C SER A 38 -13.01 -2.92 -1.82
N GLY A 39 -13.39 -3.63 -2.88
CA GLY A 39 -14.65 -3.48 -3.61
C GLY A 39 -15.25 -4.87 -3.89
N GLY A 40 -16.30 -5.24 -3.17
CA GLY A 40 -16.83 -6.61 -3.20
C GLY A 40 -15.76 -7.66 -2.88
N HIS A 41 -15.43 -8.52 -3.85
CA HIS A 41 -14.40 -9.56 -3.72
C HIS A 41 -13.00 -9.10 -4.19
N LYS A 42 -12.89 -7.89 -4.73
CA LYS A 42 -11.64 -7.33 -5.25
C LYS A 42 -10.94 -6.53 -4.18
N ARG A 43 -9.61 -6.58 -4.19
CA ARG A 43 -8.77 -5.85 -3.24
C ARG A 43 -7.49 -5.38 -3.90
N GLY A 44 -7.12 -4.14 -3.64
CA GLY A 44 -5.86 -3.54 -4.03
C GLY A 44 -5.11 -3.01 -2.81
N LEU A 45 -3.78 -3.00 -2.88
CA LEU A 45 -2.91 -2.50 -1.82
C LEU A 45 -1.86 -1.59 -2.43
N LEU A 46 -1.49 -0.54 -1.70
CA LEU A 46 -0.36 0.29 -2.01
C LEU A 46 0.42 0.63 -0.74
N LEU A 47 1.75 0.50 -0.80
CA LEU A 47 2.66 0.84 0.30
C LEU A 47 2.73 2.37 0.49
N PRO A 48 3.12 2.85 1.68
CA PRO A 48 3.46 4.25 1.90
C PRO A 48 4.78 4.61 1.20
N ASP A 49 5.00 5.91 1.08
CA ASP A 49 6.27 6.52 0.67
C ASP A 49 6.81 5.99 -0.66
N LEU A 50 5.93 5.92 -1.66
CA LEU A 50 6.28 5.57 -3.02
C LEU A 50 6.60 6.82 -3.85
N ASP A 51 7.68 6.75 -4.62
CA ASP A 51 8.07 7.81 -5.54
C ASP A 51 6.97 8.09 -6.57
N GLY A 52 6.68 9.38 -6.77
CA GLY A 52 5.64 9.83 -7.71
C GLY A 52 4.20 9.80 -7.17
N VAL A 53 3.97 9.35 -5.92
CA VAL A 53 2.66 9.39 -5.26
C VAL A 53 2.65 10.50 -4.21
N THR A 54 2.01 11.62 -4.53
CA THR A 54 2.05 12.83 -3.68
C THR A 54 0.71 13.21 -3.05
N SER A 55 -0.36 12.47 -3.35
CA SER A 55 -1.69 12.74 -2.78
C SER A 55 -2.44 11.46 -2.41
N VAL A 56 -3.27 11.54 -1.38
CA VAL A 56 -4.09 10.41 -0.90
C VAL A 56 -5.06 9.94 -2.00
N ALA A 57 -5.66 10.87 -2.74
CA ALA A 57 -6.56 10.54 -3.85
C ALA A 57 -5.84 9.71 -4.93
N GLN A 58 -4.61 10.09 -5.29
CA GLN A 58 -3.79 9.34 -6.23
C GLN A 58 -3.41 7.96 -5.66
N GLN A 59 -3.03 7.90 -4.38
CA GLN A 59 -2.69 6.66 -3.69
C GLN A 59 -3.85 5.65 -3.75
N ILE A 60 -5.07 6.10 -3.43
CA ILE A 60 -6.30 5.30 -3.51
C ILE A 60 -6.58 4.87 -4.95
N SER A 61 -6.47 5.79 -5.92
CA SER A 61 -6.72 5.46 -7.35
C SER A 61 -5.77 4.38 -7.86
N ILE A 62 -4.47 4.48 -7.56
CA ILE A 62 -3.48 3.45 -7.92
C ILE A 62 -3.79 2.12 -7.24
N ALA A 63 -4.16 2.13 -5.96
CA ALA A 63 -4.56 0.92 -5.24
C ALA A 63 -5.79 0.27 -5.89
N ARG A 64 -6.82 1.06 -6.27
CA ARG A 64 -7.99 0.57 -7.01
C ARG A 64 -7.60 -0.10 -8.32
N GLN A 65 -6.74 0.54 -9.11
CA GLN A 65 -6.24 -0.01 -10.38
C GLN A 65 -5.53 -1.34 -10.19
N LYS A 66 -4.63 -1.43 -9.19
CA LYS A 66 -3.96 -2.70 -8.82
C LYS A 66 -4.93 -3.79 -8.38
N GLY A 67 -6.06 -3.41 -7.76
CA GLY A 67 -7.12 -4.33 -7.36
C GLY A 67 -8.18 -4.60 -8.44
N GLY A 68 -8.10 -3.99 -9.63
CA GLY A 68 -9.12 -4.12 -10.67
C GLY A 68 -10.49 -3.52 -10.30
N ILE A 69 -10.51 -2.53 -9.40
CA ILE A 69 -11.73 -1.89 -8.88
C ILE A 69 -12.04 -0.65 -9.73
N SER A 70 -13.21 -0.61 -10.34
CA SER A 70 -13.66 0.55 -11.16
C SER A 70 -13.89 1.78 -10.28
N GLU A 71 -13.65 3.00 -10.76
CA GLU A 71 -13.84 4.24 -9.96
C GLU A 71 -15.26 4.44 -9.42
N ASN A 72 -16.27 3.92 -10.12
CA ASN A 72 -17.68 4.02 -9.73
C ASN A 72 -18.11 2.92 -8.74
N GLU A 73 -17.24 1.96 -8.44
CA GLU A 73 -17.54 0.89 -7.49
C GLU A 73 -17.45 1.42 -6.05
N PRO A 74 -18.41 1.10 -5.16
CA PRO A 74 -18.28 1.44 -3.74
C PRO A 74 -17.07 0.72 -3.15
N ILE A 75 -16.33 1.41 -2.28
CA ILE A 75 -15.12 0.86 -1.66
C ILE A 75 -15.16 1.00 -0.14
N SER A 76 -14.46 0.08 0.53
CA SER A 76 -13.99 0.27 1.90
C SER A 76 -12.48 0.51 1.91
N LEU A 77 -12.03 1.26 2.92
CA LEU A 77 -10.63 1.63 3.10
C LEU A 77 -10.10 1.05 4.40
N GLN A 78 -8.87 0.55 4.33
CA GLN A 78 -8.07 0.23 5.51
C GLN A 78 -6.68 0.84 5.35
N ARG A 79 -6.04 1.19 6.47
CA ARG A 79 -4.65 1.67 6.51
C ARG A 79 -3.77 0.71 7.31
N PHE A 80 -2.48 0.72 7.04
CA PHE A 80 -1.47 0.01 7.83
C PHE A 80 -0.16 0.80 7.83
N GLU A 81 0.64 0.62 8.87
CA GLU A 81 1.99 1.18 8.95
C GLU A 81 3.02 0.17 8.42
N VAL A 82 4.12 0.70 7.87
CA VAL A 82 5.25 -0.10 7.38
C VAL A 82 6.49 0.28 8.15
N ILE A 83 7.10 -0.71 8.79
CA ILE A 83 8.39 -0.57 9.46
C ILE A 83 9.43 -1.25 8.57
N ARG A 84 10.36 -0.46 8.02
CA ARG A 84 11.45 -0.97 7.18
C ARG A 84 12.64 -1.36 8.05
N HIS A 85 13.10 -2.59 7.89
CA HIS A 85 14.36 -3.08 8.45
C HIS A 85 15.38 -3.20 7.30
N MET A 86 16.52 -2.51 7.47
CA MET A 86 17.70 -2.56 6.60
C MET A 86 18.77 -3.44 7.23
#